data_AF-A0A4Z2CFH5-F1
#
_entry.id   AF-A0A4Z2CFH5-F1
#
_cell.length_a   1.000
_cell.length_b   1.000
_cell.length_c   1.000
_cell.angle_alpha   90.00
_cell.angle_beta   90.00
_cell.angle_gamma   90.00
#
_symmetry.space_group_name_H-M   'P 1'
#
loop_
_entity.id
_entity.type
_entity.pdbx_description
1 polymer ?
#
loop_
_entity_poly.entity_id
_entity_poly.type
_entity_poly.pdbx_seq_one_letter_code
_entity_poly.pdbx_strand_id
1 'polypeptide(L)'
;MSEERYKSPALKTTSNISLNPEESPNPRKTPIQILHEYGIKRGFLPVYEMEKAEGEAHHPSFVFSVKIGEITCTGQGHSKKAAKHLAAAAALNVLQIHAEKLHVPVKSDSNRAETDHPNPPNSVGILQELALQRGWRLPQYTVLIEAGPPHKREFTVSCRLESLSETAIGNSKKAAKKSAAEKMVARLQSLSGGSEITWVRQLFLHIVKWLQEEAASSCVYCVFQSPKPSVLIENLRNSLGERMSLLRGNPLSALHTDYIQMMLELSKEQGFEVTYFNIDEPTVNGMYQCLAELSTSPVVVCHGAGISCSNAHNAAAHSALQYIKIMASK
;
A
#
# COMPACT_ATOMS: atom_id res chain seq x y z
N MET A 1 -45.56 -15.18 -13.19
CA MET A 1 -45.95 -14.46 -11.95
C MET A 1 -45.72 -15.42 -10.80
N SER A 2 -44.57 -15.32 -10.15
CA SER A 2 -44.15 -16.20 -9.06
C SER A 2 -43.29 -15.39 -8.09
N GLU A 3 -43.93 -14.90 -7.04
CA GLU A 3 -43.28 -14.27 -5.90
C GLU A 3 -42.70 -15.38 -4.99
N GLU A 4 -41.39 -15.55 -4.99
CA GLU A 4 -40.71 -16.35 -3.97
C GLU A 4 -40.46 -15.50 -2.73
N ARG A 5 -41.31 -15.69 -1.71
CA ARG A 5 -41.05 -15.26 -0.33
C ARG A 5 -39.94 -16.13 0.26
N TYR A 6 -38.76 -15.57 0.43
CA TYR A 6 -37.76 -16.14 1.33
C TYR A 6 -38.13 -15.83 2.79
N LYS A 7 -38.58 -16.86 3.51
CA LYS A 7 -38.65 -16.93 4.98
C LYS A 7 -37.39 -17.64 5.49
N SER A 8 -36.78 -17.16 6.57
CA SER A 8 -35.78 -17.88 7.38
C SER A 8 -35.75 -17.27 8.80
N PRO A 9 -35.28 -17.96 9.85
CA PRO A 9 -36.13 -18.72 10.75
C PRO A 9 -36.16 -18.16 12.18
N ALA A 10 -37.18 -18.57 12.93
CA ALA A 10 -37.33 -18.29 14.35
C ALA A 10 -36.30 -19.06 15.20
N LEU A 11 -35.68 -18.38 16.15
CA LEU A 11 -35.01 -18.97 17.31
C LEU A 11 -35.66 -18.40 18.58
N LYS A 12 -36.38 -19.26 19.30
CA LYS A 12 -36.69 -19.10 20.72
C LYS A 12 -35.59 -19.82 21.50
N THR A 13 -35.08 -19.21 22.57
CA THR A 13 -35.03 -19.76 23.94
C THR A 13 -34.22 -18.83 24.86
N THR A 14 -34.96 -18.32 25.84
CA THR A 14 -34.64 -17.80 27.18
C THR A 14 -33.19 -17.87 27.70
N SER A 15 -32.74 -16.74 28.25
CA SER A 15 -32.05 -16.70 29.56
C SER A 15 -32.28 -15.34 30.23
N ASN A 16 -32.95 -15.37 31.38
CA ASN A 16 -33.09 -14.26 32.32
C ASN A 16 -31.71 -13.80 32.81
N ILE A 17 -31.41 -12.50 32.73
CA ILE A 17 -30.46 -11.84 33.62
C ILE A 17 -31.06 -10.50 34.06
N SER A 18 -31.16 -10.38 35.38
CA SER A 18 -31.73 -9.29 36.14
C SER A 18 -30.97 -7.97 35.99
N LEU A 19 -31.76 -6.90 35.98
CA LEU A 19 -31.52 -5.51 36.38
C LEU A 19 -30.11 -5.13 36.85
N ASN A 20 -29.51 -4.17 36.13
CA ASN A 20 -28.76 -3.06 36.73
C ASN A 20 -29.07 -1.78 35.94
N PRO A 21 -29.54 -0.69 36.58
CA PRO A 21 -29.50 0.66 36.01
C PRO A 21 -28.07 1.19 36.13
N GLU A 22 -27.71 2.21 35.34
CA GLU A 22 -26.36 2.80 35.20
C GLU A 22 -25.50 2.19 34.09
N GLU A 23 -25.74 2.61 32.84
CA GLU A 23 -24.70 2.58 31.81
C GLU A 23 -24.69 3.93 31.07
N SER A 24 -23.55 4.60 31.17
CA SER A 24 -23.23 5.86 30.50
C SER A 24 -23.36 5.74 28.97
N PRO A 25 -23.74 6.83 28.27
CA PRO A 25 -24.01 6.76 26.84
C PRO A 25 -22.71 6.58 26.05
N ASN A 26 -22.47 5.36 25.58
CA ASN A 26 -21.35 5.04 24.70
C ASN A 26 -21.51 5.76 23.33
N PRO A 27 -20.60 6.69 22.94
CA PRO A 27 -20.71 7.48 21.71
C PRO A 27 -20.47 6.70 20.41
N ARG A 28 -20.44 5.36 20.46
CA ARG A 28 -20.13 4.47 19.33
C ARG A 28 -21.35 3.83 18.67
N LYS A 29 -22.56 3.98 19.24
CA LYS A 29 -23.78 3.36 18.70
C LYS A 29 -24.43 4.25 17.64
N THR A 30 -24.76 3.65 16.51
CA THR A 30 -25.46 4.35 15.42
C THR A 30 -26.94 4.59 15.77
N PRO A 31 -27.60 5.63 15.23
CA PRO A 31 -29.04 5.87 15.41
C PRO A 31 -29.90 4.65 15.08
N ILE A 32 -29.49 3.85 14.09
CA ILE A 32 -30.15 2.60 13.72
C ILE A 32 -30.10 1.60 14.89
N GLN A 33 -28.96 1.47 15.58
CA GLN A 33 -28.82 0.56 16.72
C GLN A 33 -29.61 1.04 17.94
N ILE A 34 -29.56 2.35 18.24
CA ILE A 34 -30.31 2.93 19.36
C ILE A 34 -31.81 2.73 19.15
N LEU A 35 -32.29 2.96 17.93
CA LEU A 35 -33.69 2.80 17.57
C LEU A 35 -34.14 1.33 17.60
N HIS A 36 -33.26 0.41 17.20
CA HIS A 36 -33.51 -1.03 17.31
C HIS A 36 -33.59 -1.50 18.77
N GLU A 37 -32.65 -1.07 19.62
CA GLU A 37 -32.67 -1.33 21.07
C GLU A 37 -33.95 -0.77 21.73
N TYR A 38 -34.37 0.44 21.33
CA TYR A 38 -35.64 1.03 21.79
C TYR A 38 -36.84 0.19 21.36
N GLY A 39 -36.87 -0.26 20.11
CA GLY A 39 -37.94 -1.11 19.58
C GLY A 39 -38.06 -2.45 20.32
N ILE A 40 -36.92 -3.06 20.67
CA ILE A 40 -36.89 -4.27 21.51
C ILE A 40 -37.49 -4.00 22.89
N LYS A 41 -37.11 -2.91 23.54
CA LYS A 41 -37.61 -2.55 24.89
C LYS A 41 -39.11 -2.22 24.91
N ARG A 42 -39.63 -1.62 23.84
CA ARG A 42 -41.05 -1.20 23.73
C ARG A 42 -41.96 -2.23 23.06
N GLY A 43 -41.40 -3.30 22.50
CA GLY A 43 -42.16 -4.36 21.81
C GLY A 43 -42.54 -4.06 20.36
N PHE A 44 -42.03 -2.97 19.77
CA PHE A 44 -42.29 -2.58 18.39
C PHE A 44 -40.98 -2.39 17.64
N LEU A 45 -40.56 -3.41 16.88
CA LEU A 45 -39.30 -3.36 16.13
C LEU A 45 -39.39 -2.37 14.95
N PRO A 46 -38.33 -1.59 14.68
CA PRO A 46 -38.28 -0.70 13.54
C PRO A 46 -38.30 -1.46 12.22
N VAL A 47 -39.27 -1.14 11.36
CA VAL A 47 -39.36 -1.65 9.99
C VAL A 47 -38.86 -0.58 9.04
N TYR A 48 -37.86 -0.90 8.22
CA TYR A 48 -37.30 0.01 7.23
C TYR A 48 -37.76 -0.38 5.83
N GLU A 49 -38.37 0.56 5.12
CA GLU A 49 -38.85 0.39 3.75
C GLU A 49 -38.18 1.42 2.82
N MET A 50 -37.90 1.01 1.57
CA MET A 50 -37.32 1.90 0.57
C MET A 50 -38.45 2.50 -0.25
N GLU A 51 -38.65 3.80 -0.12
CA GLU A 51 -39.72 4.50 -0.84
C GLU A 51 -39.26 4.94 -2.23
N LYS A 52 -38.03 5.45 -2.33
CA LYS A 52 -37.48 5.95 -3.59
C LYS A 52 -36.00 5.61 -3.75
N ALA A 53 -35.63 5.32 -4.98
CA ALA A 53 -34.25 5.18 -5.44
C ALA A 53 -34.14 5.87 -6.80
N GLU A 54 -33.75 7.14 -6.78
CA GLU A 54 -33.69 8.01 -7.95
C GLU A 54 -32.37 8.80 -7.96
N GLY A 55 -32.08 9.51 -9.05
CA GLY A 55 -30.85 10.28 -9.20
C GLY A 55 -29.87 9.70 -10.21
N GLU A 56 -28.90 10.52 -10.58
CA GLU A 56 -27.93 10.19 -11.62
C GLU A 56 -26.88 9.20 -11.10
N ALA A 57 -26.25 8.43 -11.99
CA ALA A 57 -25.27 7.42 -11.58
C ALA A 57 -24.11 8.00 -10.75
N HIS A 58 -23.80 9.29 -10.93
CA HIS A 58 -22.77 10.00 -10.18
C HIS A 58 -23.29 10.72 -8.93
N HIS A 59 -24.62 10.81 -8.76
CA HIS A 59 -25.27 11.43 -7.59
C HIS A 59 -26.60 10.74 -7.25
N PRO A 60 -26.56 9.50 -6.75
CA PRO A 60 -27.78 8.76 -6.42
C PRO A 60 -28.44 9.33 -5.16
N SER A 61 -29.76 9.19 -5.09
CA SER A 61 -30.64 9.62 -3.99
C SER A 61 -31.53 8.46 -3.57
N PHE A 62 -31.46 8.10 -2.29
CA PHE A 62 -32.29 7.06 -1.71
C PHE A 62 -33.14 7.66 -0.60
N VAL A 63 -34.43 7.33 -0.59
CA VAL A 63 -35.36 7.69 0.47
C VAL A 63 -35.81 6.41 1.16
N PHE A 64 -35.62 6.36 2.48
CA PHE A 64 -36.07 5.28 3.33
C PHE A 64 -37.08 5.80 4.35
N SER A 65 -38.15 5.05 4.56
CA SER A 65 -39.03 5.23 5.71
C SER A 65 -38.74 4.20 6.78
N VAL A 66 -38.89 4.61 8.04
CA VAL A 66 -38.85 3.74 9.21
C VAL A 66 -40.18 3.86 9.95
N LYS A 67 -40.79 2.72 10.27
CA LYS A 67 -42.02 2.64 11.06
C LYS A 67 -41.76 1.96 12.40
N ILE A 68 -42.16 2.60 13.49
CA ILE A 68 -42.06 2.10 14.87
C ILE A 68 -43.36 2.44 15.60
N GLY A 69 -44.12 1.40 15.93
CA GLY A 69 -45.48 1.57 16.45
C GLY A 69 -46.33 2.39 15.46
N GLU A 70 -46.83 3.53 15.94
CA GLU A 70 -47.64 4.47 15.15
C GLU A 70 -46.82 5.57 14.46
N ILE A 71 -45.52 5.67 14.75
CA ILE A 71 -44.66 6.73 14.21
C ILE A 71 -44.00 6.23 12.94
N THR A 72 -44.08 7.04 11.89
CA THR A 72 -43.36 6.82 10.63
C THR A 72 -42.50 8.04 10.34
N CYS A 73 -41.23 7.82 10.02
CA CYS A 73 -40.29 8.88 9.68
C CYS A 73 -39.51 8.53 8.42
N THR A 74 -39.19 9.52 7.62
CA THR A 74 -38.44 9.36 6.37
C THR A 74 -37.06 9.97 6.48
N GLY A 75 -36.09 9.40 5.78
CA GLY A 75 -34.74 9.93 5.66
C GLY A 75 -34.20 9.74 4.25
N GLN A 76 -33.59 10.80 3.71
CA GLN A 76 -33.00 10.82 2.38
C GLN A 76 -31.49 10.89 2.46
N GLY A 77 -30.78 10.14 1.61
CA GLY A 77 -29.33 10.27 1.52
C GLY A 77 -28.73 9.63 0.26
N HIS A 78 -27.46 9.93 0.00
CA HIS A 78 -26.74 9.47 -1.20
C HIS A 78 -26.37 7.98 -1.19
N SER A 79 -26.76 7.24 -0.15
CA SER A 79 -26.63 5.80 -0.08
C SER A 79 -27.78 5.21 0.73
N LYS A 80 -28.13 3.95 0.46
CA LYS A 80 -29.13 3.22 1.25
C LYS A 80 -28.82 3.23 2.75
N LYS A 81 -27.53 3.20 3.12
CA LYS A 81 -27.08 3.27 4.53
C LYS A 81 -27.32 4.66 5.13
N ALA A 82 -26.97 5.74 4.41
CA ALA A 82 -27.18 7.11 4.87
C ALA A 82 -28.68 7.43 5.01
N ALA A 83 -29.50 7.04 4.03
CA ALA A 83 -30.94 7.21 4.07
C ALA A 83 -31.59 6.51 5.27
N LYS A 84 -31.26 5.23 5.52
CA LYS A 84 -31.71 4.51 6.73
C LYS A 84 -31.26 5.16 8.02
N HIS A 85 -30.03 5.67 8.06
CA HIS A 85 -29.48 6.33 9.24
C HIS A 85 -30.22 7.63 9.56
N LEU A 86 -30.51 8.45 8.54
CA LEU A 86 -31.28 9.68 8.69
C LEU A 86 -32.74 9.41 9.05
N ALA A 87 -33.36 8.37 8.48
CA ALA A 87 -34.72 7.95 8.85
C ALA A 87 -34.77 7.53 10.33
N ALA A 88 -33.75 6.78 10.78
CA ALA A 88 -33.64 6.37 12.17
C ALA A 88 -33.41 7.54 13.14
N ALA A 89 -32.56 8.49 12.76
CA ALA A 89 -32.32 9.71 13.53
C ALA A 89 -33.60 10.55 13.66
N ALA A 90 -34.35 10.72 12.57
CA ALA A 90 -35.63 11.41 12.59
C ALA A 90 -36.64 10.73 13.54
N ALA A 91 -36.71 9.39 13.52
CA ALA A 91 -37.57 8.65 14.43
C ALA A 91 -37.16 8.80 15.91
N LEU A 92 -35.84 8.77 16.23
CA LEU A 92 -35.36 9.01 17.59
C LEU A 92 -35.73 10.42 18.10
N ASN A 93 -35.65 11.43 17.23
CA ASN A 93 -36.03 12.80 17.56
C ASN A 93 -37.53 12.91 17.87
N VAL A 94 -38.40 12.27 17.07
CA VAL A 94 -39.86 12.27 17.31
C VAL A 94 -40.23 11.52 18.58
N LEU A 95 -39.51 10.45 18.89
CA LEU A 95 -39.71 9.64 20.10
C LEU A 95 -39.16 10.29 21.39
N GLN A 96 -38.55 11.49 21.30
CA GLN A 96 -37.91 12.22 22.41
C GLN A 96 -36.95 11.34 23.23
N ILE A 97 -36.33 10.35 22.59
CA ILE A 97 -35.30 9.51 23.22
C ILE A 97 -34.04 10.37 23.27
N HIS A 98 -33.62 10.73 24.47
CA HIS A 98 -32.48 11.61 24.69
C HIS A 98 -31.20 11.01 24.08
N ALA A 99 -30.80 11.53 22.92
CA ALA A 99 -29.40 11.70 22.55
C ALA A 99 -29.14 13.20 22.66
N GLU A 100 -28.54 13.64 23.77
CA GLU A 100 -28.28 15.06 24.00
C GLU A 100 -27.48 15.67 22.83
N LYS A 101 -28.12 16.64 22.17
CA LYS A 101 -27.60 17.60 21.17
C LYS A 101 -26.86 16.99 19.97
N LEU A 102 -27.64 16.59 18.96
CA LEU A 102 -27.25 16.84 17.56
C LEU A 102 -28.09 18.02 17.04
N HIS A 103 -27.41 19.12 16.75
CA HIS A 103 -27.99 20.29 16.11
C HIS A 103 -28.37 19.94 14.67
N VAL A 104 -29.67 20.03 14.34
CA VAL A 104 -30.15 19.94 12.96
C VAL A 104 -30.74 21.31 12.60
N PRO A 105 -30.10 22.11 11.73
CA PRO A 105 -30.76 23.25 11.15
C PRO A 105 -31.58 22.77 9.94
N VAL A 106 -32.90 22.87 10.06
CA VAL A 106 -33.83 22.94 8.93
C VAL A 106 -33.91 24.39 8.50
N LYS A 107 -33.38 24.76 7.32
CA LYS A 107 -33.92 25.85 6.49
C LYS A 107 -33.66 25.61 5.00
N SER A 108 -34.72 25.83 4.26
CA SER A 108 -34.88 25.90 2.81
C SER A 108 -34.21 27.14 2.19
N ASP A 109 -33.97 27.01 0.88
CA ASP A 109 -33.72 28.01 -0.15
C ASP A 109 -32.33 28.64 -0.32
N SER A 110 -31.72 28.22 -1.43
CA SER A 110 -30.86 28.93 -2.39
C SER A 110 -29.52 29.53 -1.94
N ASN A 111 -28.50 29.04 -2.66
CA ASN A 111 -27.16 29.57 -2.91
C ASN A 111 -26.09 29.39 -1.83
N ARG A 112 -25.18 28.45 -2.16
CA ARG A 112 -23.71 28.48 -1.97
C ARG A 112 -23.19 29.10 -0.66
N ALA A 113 -22.92 28.23 0.31
CA ALA A 113 -21.66 28.13 1.07
C ALA A 113 -21.89 27.22 2.30
N GLU A 114 -20.95 26.27 2.51
CA GLU A 114 -20.52 25.67 3.79
C GLU A 114 -21.60 25.06 4.73
N THR A 115 -21.50 23.77 5.12
CA THR A 115 -20.90 23.41 6.42
C THR A 115 -20.53 21.91 6.48
N ASP A 116 -19.30 21.66 6.05
CA ASP A 116 -18.24 20.84 6.64
C ASP A 116 -18.56 19.86 7.82
N HIS A 117 -19.16 18.71 7.51
CA HIS A 117 -18.62 17.46 8.02
C HIS A 117 -17.99 16.72 6.84
N PRO A 118 -16.68 16.86 6.61
CA PRO A 118 -16.05 16.22 5.49
C PRO A 118 -16.07 14.73 5.79
N ASN A 119 -16.84 13.96 5.00
CA ASN A 119 -16.44 12.58 4.75
C ASN A 119 -14.96 12.68 4.38
N PRO A 120 -14.04 12.12 5.18
CA PRO A 120 -12.63 12.45 5.06
C PRO A 120 -12.24 12.13 3.62
N PRO A 121 -11.68 13.12 2.90
CA PRO A 121 -11.52 13.09 1.45
C PRO A 121 -11.10 11.71 0.98
N ASN A 122 -11.74 11.20 -0.08
CA ASN A 122 -11.37 9.89 -0.61
C ASN A 122 -9.99 10.00 -1.24
N SER A 123 -8.95 9.81 -0.43
CA SER A 123 -7.55 9.99 -0.80
C SER A 123 -7.15 9.14 -2.00
N VAL A 124 -7.81 7.99 -2.17
CA VAL A 124 -7.68 7.12 -3.35
C VAL A 124 -8.16 7.84 -4.62
N GLY A 125 -9.31 8.52 -4.54
CA GLY A 125 -9.89 9.29 -5.64
C GLY A 125 -9.06 10.53 -5.97
N ILE A 126 -8.64 11.29 -4.95
CA ILE A 126 -7.78 12.47 -5.13
C ILE A 126 -6.47 12.08 -5.83
N LEU A 127 -5.81 11.01 -5.38
CA LEU A 127 -4.57 10.54 -5.99
C LEU A 127 -4.79 10.09 -7.44
N GLN A 128 -5.92 9.45 -7.72
CA GLN A 128 -6.28 9.02 -9.07
C GLN A 128 -6.57 10.21 -10.01
N GLU A 129 -7.33 11.20 -9.56
CA GLU A 129 -7.62 12.42 -10.30
C GLU A 129 -6.33 13.21 -10.57
N LEU A 130 -5.47 13.34 -9.56
CA LEU A 130 -4.19 14.00 -9.69
C LEU A 130 -3.29 13.31 -10.72
N ALA A 131 -3.21 11.98 -10.70
CA ALA A 131 -2.47 11.22 -11.70
C ALA A 131 -3.00 11.44 -13.12
N LEU A 132 -4.33 11.43 -13.30
CA LEU A 132 -4.97 11.68 -14.59
C LEU A 132 -4.71 13.10 -15.10
N GLN A 133 -4.92 14.12 -14.27
CA GLN A 133 -4.72 15.53 -14.64
C GLN A 133 -3.27 15.84 -15.04
N ARG A 134 -2.30 15.15 -14.44
CA ARG A 134 -0.86 15.33 -14.70
C ARG A 134 -0.30 14.36 -15.77
N GLY A 135 -1.15 13.50 -16.33
CA GLY A 135 -0.77 12.52 -17.35
C GLY A 135 0.17 11.41 -16.84
N TRP A 136 0.12 11.11 -15.55
CA TRP A 136 0.87 10.01 -14.93
C TRP A 136 0.12 8.69 -15.10
N ARG A 137 0.82 7.56 -14.95
CA ARG A 137 0.13 6.27 -14.86
C ARG A 137 -0.73 6.23 -13.62
N LEU A 138 -1.87 5.52 -13.71
CA LEU A 138 -2.77 5.35 -12.58
C LEU A 138 -2.08 4.62 -11.42
N PRO A 139 -2.36 5.00 -10.15
CA PRO A 139 -1.80 4.33 -8.99
C PRO A 139 -2.26 2.87 -8.92
N GLN A 140 -1.31 1.96 -8.74
CA GLN A 140 -1.55 0.53 -8.57
C GLN A 140 -1.56 0.18 -7.08
N TYR A 141 -2.52 -0.65 -6.66
CA TYR A 141 -2.64 -1.08 -5.27
C TYR A 141 -2.50 -2.59 -5.16
N THR A 142 -1.63 -3.04 -4.27
CA THR A 142 -1.35 -4.46 -4.03
C THR A 142 -1.50 -4.77 -2.55
N VAL A 143 -2.27 -5.81 -2.20
CA VAL A 143 -2.33 -6.32 -0.84
C VAL A 143 -1.08 -7.16 -0.60
N LEU A 144 -0.27 -6.79 0.39
CA LEU A 144 0.97 -7.49 0.72
C LEU A 144 0.74 -8.54 1.81
N ILE A 145 0.01 -8.17 2.86
CA ILE A 145 -0.17 -9.01 4.06
C ILE A 145 -1.63 -8.96 4.50
N GLU A 146 -2.17 -10.13 4.85
CA GLU A 146 -3.44 -10.28 5.57
C GLU A 146 -3.15 -11.06 6.85
N ALA A 147 -3.28 -10.40 8.00
CA ALA A 147 -2.90 -10.95 9.30
C ALA A 147 -3.98 -10.70 10.36
N GLY A 148 -3.81 -11.33 11.52
CA GLY A 148 -4.64 -11.11 12.69
C GLY A 148 -5.89 -12.01 12.76
N PRO A 149 -6.49 -12.13 13.95
CA PRO A 149 -7.64 -12.99 14.16
C PRO A 149 -8.90 -12.43 13.48
N PRO A 150 -9.95 -13.24 13.23
CA PRO A 150 -11.14 -12.82 12.50
C PRO A 150 -11.82 -11.55 13.03
N HIS A 151 -11.71 -11.28 14.33
CA HIS A 151 -12.29 -10.12 15.03
C HIS A 151 -11.34 -8.90 15.10
N LYS A 152 -10.09 -9.03 14.64
CA LYS A 152 -9.08 -7.97 14.62
C LYS A 152 -8.15 -8.17 13.41
N ARG A 153 -8.73 -8.24 12.22
CA ARG A 153 -7.99 -8.42 10.97
C ARG A 153 -7.20 -7.17 10.63
N GLU A 154 -6.01 -7.38 10.10
CA GLU A 154 -5.07 -6.36 9.68
C GLU A 154 -4.65 -6.63 8.23
N PHE A 155 -4.70 -5.58 7.41
CA PHE A 155 -4.35 -5.63 5.99
C PHE A 155 -3.25 -4.63 5.72
N THR A 156 -2.16 -5.09 5.12
CA THR A 156 -1.08 -4.22 4.63
C THR A 156 -1.24 -4.07 3.13
N VAL A 157 -1.40 -2.82 2.66
CA VAL A 157 -1.56 -2.48 1.26
C VAL A 157 -0.43 -1.56 0.82
N SER A 158 0.17 -1.87 -0.33
CA SER A 158 1.11 -1.00 -1.03
C SER A 158 0.38 -0.22 -2.13
N CYS A 159 0.64 1.08 -2.20
CA CYS A 159 0.28 1.95 -3.31
C CYS A 159 1.54 2.28 -4.10
N ARG A 160 1.55 2.00 -5.40
CA ARG A 160 2.65 2.29 -6.32
C ARG A 160 2.21 3.31 -7.36
N LEU A 161 2.99 4.39 -7.51
CA LEU A 161 2.78 5.43 -8.49
C LEU A 161 4.13 5.76 -9.15
N GLU A 162 4.30 5.34 -10.40
CA GLU A 162 5.59 5.30 -11.10
C GLU A 162 6.65 4.55 -10.28
N SER A 163 7.78 5.17 -9.89
CA SER A 163 8.78 4.54 -9.01
C SER A 163 8.61 4.88 -7.53
N LEU A 164 7.63 5.72 -7.16
CA LEU A 164 7.26 5.92 -5.76
C LEU A 164 6.38 4.77 -5.30
N SER A 165 6.61 4.30 -4.07
CA SER A 165 5.74 3.33 -3.42
C SER A 165 5.57 3.67 -1.95
N GLU A 166 4.36 3.49 -1.45
CA GLU A 166 4.01 3.72 -0.05
C GLU A 166 3.20 2.55 0.47
N THR A 167 3.48 2.12 1.70
CA THR A 167 2.77 1.01 2.35
C THR A 167 2.02 1.49 3.57
N ALA A 168 0.79 1.02 3.73
CA ALA A 168 -0.01 1.34 4.90
C ALA A 168 -0.83 0.15 5.38
N ILE A 169 -1.18 0.20 6.66
CA ILE A 169 -1.91 -0.84 7.37
C ILE A 169 -3.32 -0.33 7.64
N GLY A 170 -4.30 -1.23 7.58
CA GLY A 170 -5.67 -0.91 7.97
C GLY A 170 -6.45 -2.15 8.41
N ASN A 171 -7.53 -1.92 9.15
CA ASN A 171 -8.43 -2.98 9.66
C ASN A 171 -9.32 -3.62 8.57
N SER A 172 -9.25 -3.11 7.34
CA SER A 172 -9.92 -3.63 6.16
C SER A 172 -9.10 -3.30 4.92
N LYS A 173 -9.26 -4.07 3.84
CA LYS A 173 -8.62 -3.78 2.55
C LYS A 173 -8.90 -2.35 2.07
N LYS A 174 -10.13 -1.86 2.27
CA LYS A 174 -10.54 -0.49 1.91
C LYS A 174 -9.82 0.57 2.76
N ALA A 175 -9.75 0.36 4.09
CA ALA A 175 -9.06 1.29 4.98
C ALA A 175 -7.56 1.33 4.69
N ALA A 176 -6.92 0.16 4.55
CA ALA A 176 -5.50 0.06 4.21
C ALA A 176 -5.18 0.74 2.87
N LYS A 177 -6.03 0.53 1.84
CA LYS A 177 -5.91 1.21 0.54
C LYS A 177 -6.00 2.73 0.67
N LYS A 178 -6.96 3.22 1.46
CA LYS A 178 -7.13 4.66 1.71
C LYS A 178 -5.88 5.24 2.38
N SER A 179 -5.39 4.61 3.45
CA SER A 179 -4.20 5.06 4.16
C SER A 179 -2.93 4.98 3.31
N ALA A 180 -2.82 4.02 2.40
CA ALA A 180 -1.70 3.94 1.46
C ALA A 180 -1.74 5.12 0.46
N ALA A 181 -2.93 5.50 0.00
CA ALA A 181 -3.10 6.68 -0.86
C ALA A 181 -2.79 7.99 -0.11
N GLU A 182 -3.19 8.12 1.15
CA GLU A 182 -2.87 9.28 2.00
C GLU A 182 -1.36 9.48 2.14
N LYS A 183 -0.62 8.39 2.44
CA LYS A 183 0.85 8.43 2.50
C LYS A 183 1.47 8.84 1.17
N MET A 184 0.95 8.34 0.06
CA MET A 184 1.44 8.69 -1.27
C MET A 184 1.23 10.18 -1.57
N VAL A 185 0.05 10.74 -1.29
CA VAL A 185 -0.21 12.17 -1.48
C VAL A 185 0.69 13.02 -0.59
N ALA A 186 0.85 12.66 0.68
CA ALA A 186 1.74 13.36 1.59
C ALA A 186 3.21 13.34 1.12
N ARG A 187 3.66 12.19 0.59
CA ARG A 187 4.98 12.08 -0.03
C ARG A 187 5.12 13.00 -1.24
N LEU A 188 4.13 13.04 -2.13
CA LEU A 188 4.15 13.95 -3.28
C LEU A 188 4.21 15.43 -2.85
N GLN A 189 3.45 15.82 -1.82
CA GLN A 189 3.45 17.19 -1.29
C GLN A 189 4.78 17.56 -0.63
N SER A 190 5.37 16.64 0.13
CA SER A 190 6.69 16.84 0.74
C SER A 190 7.77 17.06 -0.32
N LEU A 191 7.66 16.37 -1.46
CA LEU A 191 8.58 16.52 -2.57
C LEU A 191 8.37 17.84 -3.30
N SER A 192 7.12 18.30 -3.45
CA SER A 192 6.82 19.57 -4.12
C SER A 192 7.13 20.82 -3.30
N GLY A 193 7.48 20.70 -2.03
CA GLY A 193 7.81 21.83 -1.16
C GLY A 193 6.60 22.69 -0.77
N GLY A 194 5.38 22.17 -0.88
CA GLY A 194 4.15 22.89 -0.59
C GLY A 194 2.89 22.04 -0.73
N SER A 195 1.73 22.61 -0.37
CA SER A 195 0.43 21.92 -0.40
C SER A 195 -0.03 21.54 -1.82
N GLU A 196 0.50 22.22 -2.84
CA GLU A 196 0.17 22.02 -4.25
C GLU A 196 1.29 21.30 -5.00
N ILE A 197 0.95 20.20 -5.67
CA ILE A 197 1.88 19.40 -6.46
C ILE A 197 1.90 19.98 -7.88
N THR A 198 2.87 20.87 -8.14
CA THR A 198 2.98 21.66 -9.39
C THR A 198 3.66 20.93 -10.56
N TRP A 199 3.95 19.63 -10.41
CA TRP A 199 4.95 18.95 -11.23
C TRP A 199 4.34 18.47 -12.54
N VAL A 200 4.91 18.92 -13.66
CA VAL A 200 4.59 18.34 -14.97
C VAL A 200 5.24 16.97 -15.12
N ARG A 201 4.68 16.09 -15.96
CA ARG A 201 5.14 14.70 -16.13
C ARG A 201 6.66 14.55 -16.27
N GLN A 202 7.33 15.41 -17.04
CA GLN A 202 8.79 15.38 -17.21
C GLN A 202 9.54 15.75 -15.92
N LEU A 203 9.09 16.77 -15.19
CA LEU A 203 9.69 17.18 -13.92
C LEU A 203 9.45 16.11 -12.84
N PHE A 204 8.26 15.49 -12.84
CA PHE A 204 7.96 14.35 -11.99
C PHE A 204 8.88 13.17 -12.27
N LEU A 205 9.05 12.79 -13.53
CA LEU A 205 10.01 11.74 -13.91
C LEU A 205 11.45 12.08 -13.51
N HIS A 206 11.89 13.33 -13.68
CA HIS A 206 13.24 13.76 -13.31
C HIS A 206 13.47 13.72 -11.81
N ILE A 207 12.52 14.19 -11.01
CA ILE A 207 12.72 14.23 -9.56
C ILE A 207 12.48 12.86 -8.95
N VAL A 208 11.60 12.05 -9.51
CA VAL A 208 11.49 10.62 -9.16
C VAL A 208 12.80 9.88 -9.47
N LYS A 209 13.47 10.21 -10.60
CA LYS A 209 14.81 9.72 -10.93
C LYS A 209 15.87 10.24 -9.94
N TRP A 210 15.82 11.51 -9.57
CA TRP A 210 16.74 12.13 -8.60
C TRP A 210 16.55 11.57 -7.17
N LEU A 211 15.32 11.33 -6.73
CA LEU A 211 15.03 10.69 -5.44
C LEU A 211 15.49 9.24 -5.39
N GLN A 212 15.52 8.54 -6.52
CA GLN A 212 16.12 7.23 -6.64
C GLN A 212 17.64 7.29 -6.36
N GLU A 213 18.30 8.40 -6.70
CA GLU A 213 19.72 8.66 -6.46
C GLU A 213 19.98 9.11 -5.00
N GLU A 214 19.07 9.91 -4.40
CA GLU A 214 19.20 10.45 -3.03
C GLU A 214 18.77 9.45 -1.91
N ALA A 215 17.73 8.64 -2.13
CA ALA A 215 17.21 7.67 -1.13
C ALA A 215 18.17 6.50 -0.84
N ALA A 216 19.26 6.39 -1.60
CA ALA A 216 20.35 5.45 -1.34
C ALA A 216 21.17 5.80 -0.07
N SER A 217 20.98 6.98 0.53
CA SER A 217 21.82 7.47 1.64
C SER A 217 21.16 7.48 3.03
N SER A 218 19.82 7.36 3.16
CA SER A 218 19.18 7.50 4.48
C SER A 218 17.81 6.83 4.61
N CYS A 219 17.76 5.50 4.86
CA CYS A 219 16.74 4.90 5.74
C CYS A 219 17.03 3.41 6.04
N VAL A 220 17.14 3.06 7.33
CA VAL A 220 17.63 1.77 7.85
C VAL A 220 16.53 0.66 7.90
N TYR A 221 15.32 0.90 7.38
CA TYR A 221 14.19 -0.05 7.55
C TYR A 221 13.44 -0.46 6.28
N CYS A 222 13.97 -0.26 5.07
CA CYS A 222 13.39 -0.81 3.84
C CYS A 222 14.42 -1.64 3.06
N VAL A 223 14.66 -2.88 3.50
CA VAL A 223 15.35 -3.88 2.68
C VAL A 223 14.36 -4.40 1.63
N PHE A 224 14.28 -3.72 0.49
CA PHE A 224 13.94 -4.36 -0.78
C PHE A 224 14.88 -3.76 -1.82
N GLN A 225 15.78 -4.61 -2.31
CA GLN A 225 16.97 -4.32 -3.11
C GLN A 225 16.82 -3.10 -4.02
N SER A 226 17.73 -2.13 -3.85
CA SER A 226 18.07 -1.18 -4.90
C SER A 226 18.31 -1.95 -6.21
N PRO A 227 17.89 -1.43 -7.38
CA PRO A 227 18.35 -2.01 -8.64
C PRO A 227 19.88 -1.88 -8.65
N LYS A 228 20.58 -3.02 -8.51
CA LYS A 228 22.04 -3.06 -8.55
C LYS A 228 22.48 -2.33 -9.84
N PRO A 229 23.45 -1.40 -9.77
CA PRO A 229 23.91 -0.70 -10.95
C PRO A 229 24.33 -1.75 -11.98
N SER A 230 23.63 -1.77 -13.13
CA SER A 230 23.81 -2.83 -14.11
C SER A 230 24.38 -2.31 -15.40
N VAL A 231 25.44 -2.97 -15.83
CA VAL A 231 26.20 -2.62 -17.02
C VAL A 231 26.00 -3.75 -18.02
N LEU A 232 25.68 -3.39 -19.26
CA LEU A 232 25.67 -4.35 -20.35
C LEU A 232 27.09 -4.91 -20.48
N ILE A 233 27.25 -6.23 -20.45
CA ILE A 233 28.58 -6.87 -20.48
C ILE A 233 29.39 -6.45 -21.73
N GLU A 234 28.69 -6.15 -22.83
CA GLU A 234 29.29 -5.65 -24.07
C GLU A 234 29.95 -4.27 -23.92
N ASN A 235 29.49 -3.41 -23.00
CA ASN A 235 30.09 -2.09 -22.78
C ASN A 235 31.51 -2.20 -22.21
N LEU A 236 31.81 -3.29 -21.48
CA LEU A 236 33.16 -3.56 -20.99
C LEU A 236 34.16 -3.76 -22.15
N ARG A 237 33.69 -4.20 -23.31
CA ARG A 237 34.52 -4.35 -24.52
C ARG A 237 35.11 -3.02 -24.98
N ASN A 238 34.31 -1.95 -24.94
CA ASN A 238 34.70 -0.63 -25.45
C ASN A 238 35.25 0.28 -24.35
N SER A 239 35.39 -0.22 -23.12
CA SER A 239 35.88 0.58 -22.01
C SER A 239 37.35 0.97 -22.20
N LEU A 240 37.62 2.27 -22.01
CA LEU A 240 38.96 2.87 -22.04
C LEU A 240 39.53 3.08 -20.63
N GLY A 241 38.92 2.45 -19.63
CA GLY A 241 39.36 2.54 -18.24
C GLY A 241 40.78 1.99 -18.02
N GLU A 242 41.47 2.57 -17.05
CA GLU A 242 42.82 2.17 -16.67
C GLU A 242 42.82 0.73 -16.13
N ARG A 243 41.85 0.38 -15.28
CA ARG A 243 41.73 -0.96 -14.68
C ARG A 243 41.37 -2.00 -15.74
N MET A 244 40.48 -1.68 -16.67
CA MET A 244 40.21 -2.55 -17.83
C MET A 244 41.44 -2.75 -18.72
N SER A 245 42.23 -1.70 -18.93
CA SER A 245 43.48 -1.79 -19.69
C SER A 245 44.53 -2.66 -18.99
N LEU A 246 44.67 -2.52 -17.67
CA LEU A 246 45.54 -3.36 -16.84
C LEU A 246 45.11 -4.83 -16.86
N LEU A 247 43.80 -5.11 -16.80
CA LEU A 247 43.27 -6.47 -16.88
C LEU A 247 43.59 -7.14 -18.23
N ARG A 248 43.48 -6.41 -19.33
CA ARG A 248 43.85 -6.90 -20.68
C ARG A 248 45.33 -7.22 -20.77
N GLY A 249 46.19 -6.30 -20.31
CA GLY A 249 47.65 -6.39 -20.45
C GLY A 249 48.33 -7.41 -19.54
N ASN A 250 47.75 -7.78 -18.40
CA ASN A 250 48.44 -8.62 -17.40
C ASN A 250 47.90 -10.07 -17.33
N PRO A 251 48.77 -11.09 -17.26
CA PRO A 251 48.33 -12.47 -17.03
C PRO A 251 47.78 -12.62 -15.60
N LEU A 252 46.61 -13.25 -15.46
CA LEU A 252 45.98 -13.52 -14.16
C LEU A 252 46.62 -14.71 -13.41
N SER A 253 47.87 -15.05 -13.71
CA SER A 253 48.56 -16.24 -13.17
C SER A 253 49.49 -15.94 -11.98
N ALA A 254 49.45 -14.72 -11.44
CA ALA A 254 50.33 -14.30 -10.36
C ALA A 254 49.91 -14.89 -9.00
N LEU A 255 50.79 -15.67 -8.36
CA LEU A 255 50.63 -16.14 -6.98
C LEU A 255 50.49 -14.95 -6.02
N HIS A 256 49.63 -15.09 -5.01
CA HIS A 256 49.44 -14.11 -3.93
C HIS A 256 48.88 -12.74 -4.39
N THR A 257 48.11 -12.72 -5.48
CA THR A 257 47.35 -11.53 -5.89
C THR A 257 45.99 -11.50 -5.18
N ASP A 258 45.64 -10.33 -4.64
CA ASP A 258 44.30 -10.07 -4.13
C ASP A 258 43.36 -9.74 -5.31
N TYR A 259 42.74 -10.78 -5.86
CA TYR A 259 41.81 -10.64 -6.97
C TYR A 259 40.50 -9.99 -6.52
N ILE A 260 40.15 -10.06 -5.23
CA ILE A 260 38.97 -9.39 -4.68
C ILE A 260 39.15 -7.88 -4.78
N GLN A 261 40.32 -7.37 -4.38
CA GLN A 261 40.65 -5.95 -4.48
C GLN A 261 40.70 -5.48 -5.95
N MET A 262 41.32 -6.26 -6.84
CA MET A 262 41.35 -5.95 -8.27
C MET A 262 39.94 -5.90 -8.87
N MET A 263 39.09 -6.86 -8.50
CA MET A 263 37.70 -6.94 -8.93
C MET A 263 36.87 -5.75 -8.43
N LEU A 264 37.10 -5.31 -7.19
CA LEU A 264 36.45 -4.13 -6.59
C LEU A 264 36.83 -2.84 -7.33
N GLU A 265 38.11 -2.66 -7.66
CA GLU A 265 38.57 -1.49 -8.42
C GLU A 265 37.98 -1.46 -9.82
N LEU A 266 37.92 -2.63 -10.47
CA LEU A 266 37.30 -2.78 -11.78
C LEU A 266 35.81 -2.49 -11.75
N SER A 267 35.10 -3.01 -10.75
CA SER A 267 33.65 -2.82 -10.63
C SER A 267 33.28 -1.35 -10.40
N LYS A 268 34.08 -0.64 -9.59
CA LYS A 268 33.96 0.82 -9.40
C LYS A 268 34.20 1.61 -10.68
N GLU A 269 35.24 1.26 -11.43
CA GLU A 269 35.56 1.95 -12.70
C GLU A 269 34.45 1.77 -13.74
N GLN A 270 33.90 0.57 -13.82
CA GLN A 270 32.94 0.20 -14.86
C GLN A 270 31.48 0.45 -14.45
N GLY A 271 31.22 0.71 -13.17
CA GLY A 271 29.88 1.02 -12.66
C GLY A 271 28.99 -0.20 -12.48
N PHE A 272 29.57 -1.35 -12.09
CA PHE A 272 28.80 -2.53 -11.69
C PHE A 272 29.19 -2.98 -10.27
N GLU A 273 28.34 -3.77 -9.66
CA GLU A 273 28.48 -4.31 -8.30
C GLU A 273 28.89 -5.78 -8.36
N VAL A 274 29.66 -6.21 -7.35
CA VAL A 274 30.07 -7.59 -7.17
C VAL A 274 29.62 -8.05 -5.80
N THR A 275 28.80 -9.09 -5.75
CA THR A 275 28.32 -9.71 -4.50
C THR A 275 28.89 -11.11 -4.38
N TYR A 276 29.39 -11.47 -3.20
CA TYR A 276 29.92 -12.81 -2.92
C TYR A 276 28.95 -13.59 -2.03
N PHE A 277 28.65 -14.83 -2.42
CA PHE A 277 27.78 -15.74 -1.68
C PHE A 277 28.56 -17.00 -1.32
N ASN A 278 28.70 -17.26 -0.02
CA ASN A 278 29.27 -18.52 0.45
C ASN A 278 28.26 -19.64 0.31
N ILE A 279 28.72 -20.80 -0.15
CA ILE A 279 27.92 -22.03 -0.15
C ILE A 279 28.30 -22.80 1.10
N ASP A 280 27.31 -23.06 1.97
CA ASP A 280 27.52 -23.74 3.24
C ASP A 280 28.00 -25.19 3.07
N GLU A 281 27.60 -25.83 1.98
CA GLU A 281 28.02 -27.19 1.64
C GLU A 281 29.43 -27.18 1.03
N PRO A 282 30.41 -27.91 1.62
CA PRO A 282 31.74 -28.03 1.03
C PRO A 282 31.72 -28.88 -0.24
N THR A 283 32.73 -28.72 -1.09
CA THR A 283 32.95 -29.62 -2.24
C THR A 283 33.17 -31.07 -1.77
N VAL A 284 33.09 -32.02 -2.70
CA VAL A 284 33.46 -33.43 -2.48
C VAL A 284 34.87 -33.62 -1.89
N ASN A 285 35.77 -32.66 -2.10
CA ASN A 285 37.14 -32.67 -1.58
C ASN A 285 37.28 -31.90 -0.25
N GLY A 286 36.17 -31.50 0.38
CA GLY A 286 36.16 -30.74 1.63
C GLY A 286 36.54 -29.26 1.50
N MET A 287 36.65 -28.71 0.29
CA MET A 287 36.96 -27.30 0.06
C MET A 287 35.74 -26.40 0.23
N TYR A 288 35.96 -25.19 0.75
CA TYR A 288 34.96 -24.12 0.81
C TYR A 288 34.61 -23.62 -0.59
N GLN A 289 33.39 -23.11 -0.74
CA GLN A 289 32.83 -22.70 -2.02
C GLN A 289 32.24 -21.29 -1.94
N CYS A 290 32.37 -20.53 -3.02
CA CYS A 290 31.85 -19.18 -3.16
C CYS A 290 31.32 -18.93 -4.58
N LEU A 291 30.26 -18.15 -4.70
CA LEU A 291 29.76 -17.58 -5.94
C LEU A 291 29.98 -16.07 -5.95
N ALA A 292 30.61 -15.55 -7.00
CA ALA A 292 30.68 -14.13 -7.29
C ALA A 292 29.61 -13.76 -8.32
N GLU A 293 28.61 -12.99 -7.91
CA GLU A 293 27.58 -12.42 -8.77
C GLU A 293 27.99 -11.01 -9.20
N LEU A 294 28.06 -10.78 -10.49
CA LEU A 294 28.28 -9.47 -11.09
C LEU A 294 26.92 -8.94 -11.53
N SER A 295 26.60 -7.70 -11.16
CA SER A 295 25.34 -7.05 -11.55
C SER A 295 25.30 -6.64 -13.03
N THR A 296 25.89 -7.41 -13.94
CA THR A 296 25.87 -7.14 -15.38
C THR A 296 24.54 -7.53 -16.01
N SER A 297 24.32 -7.11 -17.26
CA SER A 297 23.22 -7.61 -18.11
C SER A 297 23.80 -8.38 -19.31
N PRO A 298 23.51 -9.70 -19.47
CA PRO A 298 22.87 -10.58 -18.49
C PRO A 298 23.70 -10.72 -17.20
N VAL A 299 23.07 -11.15 -16.11
CA VAL A 299 23.75 -11.37 -14.82
C VAL A 299 24.79 -12.48 -15.00
N VAL A 300 26.00 -12.22 -14.51
CA VAL A 300 27.12 -13.16 -14.58
C VAL A 300 27.39 -13.69 -13.18
N VAL A 301 27.51 -15.00 -13.06
CA VAL A 301 27.86 -15.68 -11.82
C VAL A 301 29.08 -16.55 -12.06
N CYS A 302 30.09 -16.43 -11.20
CA CYS A 302 31.32 -17.19 -11.27
C CYS A 302 31.53 -17.99 -9.98
N HIS A 303 31.97 -19.24 -10.10
CA HIS A 303 32.26 -20.11 -8.98
C HIS A 303 33.74 -20.06 -8.61
N GLY A 304 34.03 -20.18 -7.32
CA GLY A 304 35.36 -20.40 -6.79
C GLY A 304 35.34 -21.39 -5.64
N ALA A 305 36.41 -22.18 -5.53
CA ALA A 305 36.63 -23.09 -4.42
C ALA A 305 38.04 -22.92 -3.83
N GLY A 306 38.17 -23.15 -2.53
CA GLY A 306 39.44 -23.01 -1.83
C GLY A 306 39.49 -23.70 -0.47
N ILE A 307 40.70 -23.90 0.04
CA ILE A 307 40.94 -24.51 1.36
C ILE A 307 40.43 -23.69 2.55
N SER A 308 40.04 -22.42 2.31
CA SER A 308 39.42 -21.53 3.28
C SER A 308 38.36 -20.66 2.58
N CYS A 309 37.46 -20.05 3.35
CA CYS A 309 36.47 -19.10 2.83
C CYS A 309 37.13 -17.92 2.07
N SER A 310 38.21 -17.36 2.60
CA SER A 310 38.98 -16.30 1.94
C SER A 310 39.58 -16.77 0.61
N ASN A 311 40.13 -17.99 0.57
CA ASN A 311 40.64 -18.58 -0.67
C ASN A 311 39.53 -18.83 -1.69
N ALA A 312 38.35 -19.28 -1.25
CA ALA A 312 37.20 -19.51 -2.13
C ALA A 312 36.67 -18.18 -2.72
N HIS A 313 36.56 -17.12 -1.90
CA HIS A 313 36.24 -15.77 -2.37
C HIS A 313 37.25 -15.28 -3.43
N ASN A 314 38.55 -15.41 -3.15
CA ASN A 314 39.60 -14.95 -4.07
C ASN A 314 39.59 -15.76 -5.38
N ALA A 315 39.30 -17.07 -5.32
CA ALA A 315 39.13 -17.91 -6.50
C ALA A 315 37.88 -17.56 -7.34
N ALA A 316 36.78 -17.16 -6.68
CA ALA A 316 35.57 -16.72 -7.37
C ALA A 316 35.80 -15.37 -8.07
N ALA A 317 36.50 -14.43 -7.41
CA ALA A 317 36.92 -13.16 -7.99
C ALA A 317 37.86 -13.37 -9.19
N HIS A 318 38.81 -14.30 -9.08
CA HIS A 318 39.70 -14.67 -10.18
C HIS A 318 38.94 -15.17 -11.41
N SER A 319 37.98 -16.08 -11.21
CA SER A 319 37.13 -16.62 -12.28
C SER A 319 36.29 -15.51 -12.94
N ALA A 320 35.79 -14.56 -12.15
CA ALA A 320 35.07 -13.38 -12.66
C ALA A 320 35.96 -12.47 -13.52
N LEU A 321 37.18 -12.17 -13.06
CA LEU A 321 38.16 -11.39 -13.82
C LEU A 321 38.55 -12.08 -15.13
N GLN A 322 38.72 -13.40 -15.12
CA GLN A 322 38.96 -14.19 -16.34
C GLN A 322 37.81 -14.06 -17.33
N TYR A 323 36.57 -14.20 -16.85
CA TYR A 323 35.38 -14.02 -17.69
C TYR A 323 35.33 -12.62 -18.33
N ILE A 324 35.50 -11.57 -17.52
CA ILE A 324 35.52 -10.18 -18.04
C ILE A 324 36.64 -10.01 -19.06
N LYS A 325 37.83 -10.55 -18.79
CA LYS A 325 38.97 -10.46 -19.72
C LYS A 325 38.66 -11.11 -21.07
N ILE A 326 38.03 -12.29 -21.08
CA ILE A 326 37.61 -12.98 -22.30
C ILE A 326 36.56 -12.14 -23.06
N MET A 327 35.57 -11.61 -22.35
CA MET A 327 34.52 -10.79 -22.96
C MET A 327 35.05 -9.46 -23.52
N ALA A 328 36.09 -8.90 -22.90
CA ALA A 328 36.73 -7.66 -23.31
C ALA A 328 37.78 -7.83 -24.42
N SER A 329 38.19 -9.06 -24.74
CA SER A 329 39.21 -9.38 -25.74
C SER A 329 38.62 -9.91 -27.05
N LYS A 330 37.32 -10.19 -27.11
CA LYS A 330 36.59 -10.61 -28.32
C LYS A 330 36.13 -9.43 -29.14
#